data_AF-A0A1A0H9C1-F1
#
_entry.id   AF-A0A1A0H9C1-F1
#
_cell.length_a   1.000
_cell.length_b   1.000
_cell.length_c   1.000
_cell.angle_alpha   90.00
_cell.angle_beta   90.00
_cell.angle_gamma   90.00
#
_symmetry.space_group_name_H-M   'P 1'
#
loop_
_entity.id
_entity.type
_entity.pdbx_description
1 polymer ?
#
loop_
_entity_poly.entity_id
_entity_poly.type
_entity_poly.pdbx_seq_one_letter_code
_entity_poly.pdbx_strand_id
1 'polypeptide(L)'
;SSSVIELKTRPDLYNGVFTKFGWVLVKKTHVVRGWTQLQLNQVLEEKLGEPLDQHDWDTVQQYADEWVRTANANQVPKLKRRTMADKSREEDMKLYLQQLRYDETEEISADDEKRRKRRLDGTKEIKQHKEINKNAVSFTNAWNYYMAVTYKTHENLSPKERRVKVGTDWRQMSMDQKEVYRQDYTRLLNLGKDVLHGEIVDQEVKLKATQKLWEAKERARLRKLGVLSPANK
;
A
#
# COMPACT_ATOMS: atom_id res chain seq x y z
N SER A 1 18.41 16.08 -28.30
CA SER A 1 16.97 16.03 -27.95
C SER A 1 16.66 16.96 -26.78
N SER A 2 15.73 17.91 -26.94
CA SER A 2 15.42 18.92 -25.91
C SER A 2 14.95 18.32 -24.59
N SER A 3 14.23 17.20 -24.64
CA SER A 3 13.74 16.49 -23.46
C SER A 3 14.83 15.92 -22.56
N VAL A 4 15.93 15.44 -23.12
CA VAL A 4 17.04 14.84 -22.35
C VAL A 4 17.81 15.88 -21.55
N ILE A 5 17.95 17.08 -22.12
CA ILE A 5 18.57 18.23 -21.44
C ILE A 5 17.63 18.72 -20.33
N GLU A 6 16.33 18.86 -20.62
CA GLU A 6 15.34 19.25 -19.62
C GLU A 6 15.22 18.23 -18.48
N LEU A 7 15.31 16.92 -18.76
CA LEU A 7 15.26 15.86 -17.75
C LEU A 7 16.36 16.02 -16.69
N LYS A 8 17.58 16.39 -17.09
CA LYS A 8 18.70 16.61 -16.14
C LYS A 8 18.40 17.74 -15.15
N THR A 9 17.62 18.73 -15.59
CA THR A 9 17.26 19.89 -14.74
C THR A 9 15.99 19.66 -13.93
N ARG A 10 15.00 18.92 -14.47
CA ARG A 10 13.67 18.70 -13.87
C ARG A 10 13.16 17.28 -14.16
N PRO A 11 13.71 16.25 -13.48
CA PRO A 11 13.33 14.86 -13.71
C PRO A 11 11.88 14.55 -13.30
N ASP A 12 11.34 15.34 -12.38
CA ASP A 12 9.99 15.27 -11.84
C ASP A 12 8.88 15.57 -12.87
N LEU A 13 9.20 16.21 -14.00
CA LEU A 13 8.22 16.55 -15.04
C LEU A 13 8.01 15.47 -16.10
N TYR A 14 8.86 14.44 -16.11
CA TYR A 14 8.85 13.42 -17.14
C TYR A 14 8.41 12.06 -16.59
N ASN A 15 7.89 11.23 -17.48
CA ASN A 15 7.60 9.84 -17.21
C ASN A 15 8.09 8.98 -18.38
N GLY A 16 8.56 7.77 -18.07
CA GLY A 16 8.93 6.79 -19.08
C GLY A 16 7.69 6.12 -19.64
N VAL A 17 7.57 6.05 -20.96
CA VAL A 17 6.52 5.31 -21.66
C VAL A 17 7.20 4.21 -22.47
N PHE A 18 6.73 2.97 -22.30
CA PHE A 18 7.22 1.82 -23.06
C PHE A 18 6.45 1.73 -24.39
N THR A 19 7.18 1.84 -25.49
CA THR A 19 6.67 1.72 -26.87
C THR A 19 7.22 0.45 -27.52
N LYS A 20 6.74 0.11 -28.73
CA LYS A 20 7.32 -0.99 -29.51
C LYS A 20 8.80 -0.76 -29.86
N PHE A 21 9.23 0.49 -29.87
CA PHE A 21 10.60 0.92 -30.17
C PHE A 21 11.44 1.15 -28.89
N GLY A 22 10.96 0.71 -27.73
CA GLY A 22 11.63 0.85 -26.44
C GLY A 22 11.10 1.98 -25.56
N TRP A 23 11.92 2.42 -24.61
CA TRP A 23 11.55 3.44 -23.62
C TRP A 23 11.77 4.85 -24.16
N VAL A 24 10.72 5.66 -24.12
CA VAL A 24 10.75 7.08 -24.48
C VAL A 24 10.31 7.96 -23.31
N LEU A 25 10.88 9.17 -23.25
CA LEU A 25 10.57 10.16 -22.22
C LEU A 25 9.47 11.08 -22.70
N VAL A 26 8.42 11.23 -21.89
CA VAL A 26 7.24 12.06 -22.20
C VAL A 26 6.91 12.94 -21.01
N LYS A 27 6.52 14.20 -21.25
CA LYS A 27 6.07 15.12 -20.18
C LYS A 27 4.80 14.58 -19.53
N LYS A 28 4.75 14.55 -18.19
CA LYS A 28 3.63 14.00 -17.39
C LYS A 28 2.26 14.56 -17.77
N THR A 29 2.20 15.79 -18.27
CA THR A 29 0.97 16.45 -18.73
C THR A 29 0.29 15.70 -19.88
N HIS A 30 1.04 14.95 -20.68
CA HIS A 30 0.57 14.22 -21.86
C HIS A 30 0.55 12.70 -21.64
N VAL A 31 0.81 12.23 -20.42
CA VAL A 31 0.91 10.80 -20.11
C VAL A 31 -0.41 10.29 -19.52
N VAL A 32 -1.11 9.50 -20.31
CA VAL A 32 -2.28 8.71 -19.92
C VAL A 32 -2.04 7.26 -20.28
N ARG A 33 -2.26 6.37 -19.31
CA ARG A 33 -2.03 4.94 -19.45
C ARG A 33 -2.86 4.38 -20.62
N GLY A 34 -2.20 3.65 -21.52
CA GLY A 34 -2.82 3.06 -22.72
C GLY A 34 -2.97 4.03 -23.89
N TRP A 35 -3.48 5.24 -23.65
CA TRP A 35 -3.69 6.23 -24.72
C TRP A 35 -2.37 6.75 -25.31
N THR A 36 -1.47 7.26 -24.46
CA THR A 36 -0.19 7.83 -24.91
C THR A 36 0.68 6.80 -25.61
N GLN A 37 0.68 5.56 -25.11
CA GLN A 37 1.43 4.46 -25.72
C GLN A 37 0.92 4.13 -27.13
N LEU A 38 -0.41 4.09 -27.31
CA LEU A 38 -1.02 3.77 -28.59
C LEU A 38 -0.75 4.87 -29.63
N GLN A 39 -0.88 6.14 -29.23
CA GLN A 39 -0.59 7.28 -30.10
C GLN A 39 0.89 7.36 -30.50
N LEU A 40 1.80 7.19 -29.54
CA LEU A 40 3.24 7.16 -29.84
C LEU A 40 3.62 6.00 -30.74
N ASN A 41 3.06 4.80 -30.52
CA ASN A 41 3.31 3.68 -31.43
C ASN A 41 2.84 3.97 -32.86
N GLN A 42 1.66 4.58 -33.03
CA GLN A 42 1.15 4.95 -34.36
C GLN A 42 2.09 5.94 -35.07
N VAL A 43 2.51 6.99 -34.36
CA VAL A 43 3.41 8.00 -34.92
C VAL A 43 4.78 7.42 -35.24
N LEU A 44 5.32 6.58 -34.36
CA LEU A 44 6.62 5.95 -34.57
C LEU A 44 6.56 4.91 -35.70
N GLU A 45 5.48 4.14 -35.81
CA GLU A 45 5.27 3.20 -36.94
C GLU A 45 5.14 3.93 -38.28
N GLU A 46 4.46 5.09 -38.31
CA GLU A 46 4.33 5.90 -39.52
C GLU A 46 5.68 6.49 -39.97
N LYS A 47 6.55 6.88 -39.03
CA LYS A 47 7.82 7.56 -39.33
C LYS A 47 9.00 6.60 -39.49
N LEU A 48 9.07 5.54 -38.70
CA LEU A 48 10.20 4.61 -38.62
C LEU A 48 9.88 3.24 -39.24
N GLY A 49 8.62 2.95 -39.56
CA GLY A 49 8.20 1.67 -40.13
C GLY A 49 8.14 0.56 -39.08
N GLU A 50 8.66 -0.62 -39.41
CA GLU A 50 8.66 -1.77 -38.49
C GLU A 50 9.67 -1.58 -37.34
N PRO A 51 9.38 -2.13 -36.15
CA PRO A 51 10.32 -2.13 -35.03
C PRO A 51 11.49 -3.07 -35.34
N LEU A 52 12.51 -2.53 -36.00
CA LEU A 52 13.83 -3.17 -36.11
C LEU A 52 14.69 -2.80 -34.90
N ASP A 53 15.49 -3.75 -34.42
CA ASP A 53 16.39 -3.61 -33.25
C ASP A 53 17.53 -2.57 -33.43
N GLN A 54 17.54 -1.79 -34.53
CA GLN A 54 18.63 -0.87 -34.89
C GLN A 54 18.20 0.58 -35.06
N HIS A 55 17.04 0.98 -34.56
CA HIS A 55 16.68 2.40 -34.55
C HIS A 55 17.50 3.14 -33.50
N ASP A 56 18.16 4.23 -33.91
CA ASP A 56 18.91 5.08 -33.00
C ASP A 56 17.95 5.74 -32.00
N TRP A 57 18.26 5.59 -30.72
CA TRP A 57 17.41 6.04 -29.63
C TRP A 57 17.16 7.55 -29.68
N ASP A 58 18.16 8.33 -30.09
CA ASP A 58 18.02 9.79 -30.23
C ASP A 58 16.98 10.16 -31.29
N THR A 59 16.87 9.37 -32.36
CA THR A 59 15.88 9.57 -33.43
C THR A 59 14.48 9.24 -32.92
N VAL A 60 14.32 8.13 -32.19
CA VAL A 60 13.04 7.74 -31.57
C VAL A 60 12.57 8.82 -30.59
N GLN A 61 13.48 9.34 -29.76
CA GLN A 61 13.17 10.38 -28.78
C GLN A 61 12.84 11.72 -29.44
N GLN A 62 13.42 12.04 -30.61
CA GLN A 62 13.07 13.24 -31.37
C GLN A 62 11.63 13.20 -31.88
N TYR A 63 11.19 12.08 -32.45
CA TYR A 63 9.80 11.93 -32.89
C TYR A 63 8.81 11.93 -31.71
N ALA A 64 9.19 11.36 -30.57
CA ALA A 64 8.39 11.47 -29.35
C ALA A 64 8.27 12.93 -28.88
N ASP A 65 9.37 13.70 -28.90
CA ASP A 65 9.37 15.13 -28.56
C ASP A 65 8.49 15.94 -29.53
N GLU A 66 8.53 15.63 -30.83
CA GLU A 66 7.70 16.28 -31.87
C GLU A 66 6.21 15.98 -31.65
N TRP A 67 5.86 14.75 -31.33
CA TRP A 67 4.49 14.38 -30.97
C TRP A 67 4.02 15.16 -29.74
N VAL A 68 4.84 15.28 -28.69
CA VAL A 68 4.46 16.06 -27.49
C VAL A 68 4.21 17.55 -27.82
N ARG A 69 4.89 18.12 -28.82
CA ARG A 69 4.69 19.51 -29.24
C ARG A 69 3.41 19.71 -30.04
N THR A 70 3.00 18.71 -30.82
CA THR A 70 1.84 18.76 -31.71
C THR A 70 0.56 18.23 -31.06
N ALA A 71 0.69 17.36 -30.05
CA ALA A 71 -0.43 16.78 -29.34
C ALA A 71 -1.23 17.84 -28.57
N ASN A 72 -2.51 17.97 -28.91
CA ASN A 72 -3.42 18.86 -28.19
C ASN A 72 -3.72 18.30 -26.80
N ALA A 73 -3.33 19.02 -25.75
CA ALA A 73 -3.63 18.66 -24.35
C ALA A 73 -5.14 18.45 -24.09
N ASN A 74 -6.02 19.06 -24.91
CA ASN A 74 -7.46 18.94 -24.80
C ASN A 74 -8.03 17.60 -25.31
N GLN A 75 -7.28 16.86 -26.14
CA GLN A 75 -7.68 15.53 -26.62
C GLN A 75 -7.28 14.42 -25.64
N VAL A 76 -6.47 14.75 -24.64
CA VAL A 76 -6.02 13.80 -23.61
C VAL A 76 -7.24 13.36 -22.78
N PRO A 77 -7.60 12.07 -22.78
CA PRO A 77 -8.74 11.58 -22.00
C PRO A 77 -8.49 11.90 -20.53
N LYS A 78 -9.39 12.68 -19.92
CA LYS A 78 -9.33 12.95 -18.47
C LYS A 78 -9.46 11.61 -17.76
N LEU A 79 -8.46 11.23 -16.94
CA LEU A 79 -8.58 10.05 -16.10
C LEU A 79 -9.85 10.18 -15.25
N LYS A 80 -10.84 9.33 -15.53
CA LYS A 80 -11.96 9.16 -14.61
C LYS A 80 -11.37 8.70 -13.28
N ARG A 81 -11.47 9.56 -12.26
CA ARG A 81 -11.13 9.16 -10.90
C ARG A 81 -12.01 7.96 -10.56
N ARG A 82 -11.39 6.84 -10.20
CA ARG A 82 -12.10 5.67 -9.70
C ARG A 82 -13.02 6.11 -8.57
N THR A 83 -14.32 5.92 -8.74
CA THR A 83 -15.29 6.24 -7.69
C THR A 83 -15.25 5.14 -6.62
N MET A 84 -15.74 5.45 -5.42
CA MET A 84 -15.90 4.44 -4.37
C MET A 84 -16.83 3.30 -4.82
N ALA A 85 -17.83 3.61 -5.66
CA ALA A 85 -18.73 2.62 -6.23
C ALA A 85 -18.00 1.66 -7.19
N ASP A 86 -17.09 2.17 -8.03
CA ASP A 86 -16.28 1.33 -8.92
C ASP A 86 -15.37 0.39 -8.12
N LYS A 87 -14.77 0.90 -7.04
CA LYS A 87 -13.93 0.09 -6.17
C LYS A 87 -14.73 -1.01 -5.47
N SER A 88 -15.92 -0.69 -4.98
CA SER A 88 -16.83 -1.69 -4.38
C SER A 88 -17.21 -2.78 -5.38
N ARG A 89 -17.58 -2.40 -6.61
CA ARG A 89 -17.90 -3.38 -7.68
C ARG A 89 -16.72 -4.29 -8.02
N GLU A 90 -15.50 -3.76 -8.07
CA GLU A 90 -14.29 -4.57 -8.28
C GLU A 90 -14.07 -5.57 -7.13
N GLU A 91 -14.29 -5.15 -5.89
CA GLU A 91 -14.19 -6.01 -4.70
C GLU A 91 -15.28 -7.09 -4.71
N ASP A 92 -16.52 -6.74 -5.03
CA ASP A 92 -17.65 -7.68 -5.13
C ASP A 92 -17.43 -8.69 -6.26
N MET A 93 -16.99 -8.23 -7.44
CA MET A 93 -16.68 -9.11 -8.57
C MET A 93 -15.52 -10.06 -8.23
N LYS A 94 -14.52 -9.59 -7.49
CA LYS A 94 -13.40 -10.43 -7.04
C LYS A 94 -13.87 -11.49 -6.04
N LEU A 95 -14.75 -11.12 -5.12
CA LEU A 95 -15.37 -12.04 -4.17
C LEU A 95 -16.21 -13.10 -4.90
N TYR A 96 -17.01 -12.68 -5.88
CA TYR A 96 -17.82 -13.58 -6.72
C TYR A 96 -16.96 -14.58 -7.49
N LEU A 97 -15.89 -14.13 -8.16
CA LEU A 97 -14.95 -15.01 -8.85
C LEU A 97 -14.23 -15.96 -7.89
N GLN A 98 -13.96 -15.53 -6.66
CA GLN A 98 -13.40 -16.39 -5.63
C GLN A 98 -14.40 -17.47 -5.24
N GLN A 99 -15.67 -17.12 -5.02
CA GLN A 99 -16.74 -18.07 -4.69
C GLN A 99 -16.96 -19.10 -5.80
N LEU A 100 -17.05 -18.66 -7.07
CA LEU A 100 -17.14 -19.58 -8.22
C LEU A 100 -15.98 -20.58 -8.29
N ARG A 101 -14.75 -20.14 -7.97
CA ARG A 101 -13.60 -21.04 -7.92
C ARG A 101 -13.68 -22.04 -6.76
N TYR A 102 -14.40 -21.75 -5.69
CA TYR A 102 -14.62 -22.71 -4.60
C TYR A 102 -15.69 -23.74 -4.98
N ASP A 103 -16.71 -23.36 -5.75
CA ASP A 103 -17.76 -24.28 -6.19
C ASP A 103 -17.29 -25.28 -7.28
N GLU A 104 -16.28 -24.92 -8.09
CA GLU A 104 -15.68 -25.84 -9.08
C GLU A 104 -14.61 -26.80 -8.51
N THR A 105 -14.24 -26.69 -7.23
CA THR A 105 -13.04 -27.39 -6.67
C THR A 105 -13.32 -28.53 -5.71
N GLU A 106 -14.51 -29.13 -5.74
CA GLU A 106 -14.75 -30.42 -5.04
C GLU A 106 -14.06 -31.64 -5.71
N GLU A 107 -13.44 -31.48 -6.88
CA GLU A 107 -12.60 -32.53 -7.50
C GLU A 107 -11.23 -32.00 -7.95
N ILE A 108 -10.33 -31.70 -7.01
CA ILE A 108 -8.91 -31.49 -7.33
C ILE A 108 -8.10 -32.73 -6.92
N SER A 109 -7.49 -33.37 -7.92
CA SER A 109 -6.54 -34.48 -7.79
C SER A 109 -5.34 -34.15 -6.89
N ALA A 110 -4.84 -35.14 -6.14
CA ALA A 110 -3.70 -35.05 -5.23
C ALA A 110 -2.40 -34.49 -5.87
N ASP A 111 -2.28 -34.54 -7.19
CA ASP A 111 -1.14 -33.97 -7.93
C ASP A 111 -1.20 -32.43 -8.04
N ASP A 112 -2.39 -31.83 -8.04
CA ASP A 112 -2.54 -30.37 -8.02
C ASP A 112 -2.27 -29.79 -6.63
N GLU A 113 -2.41 -30.58 -5.57
CA GLU A 113 -2.04 -30.20 -4.21
C GLU A 113 -0.51 -30.14 -4.01
N LYS A 114 0.23 -31.02 -4.70
CA LYS A 114 1.71 -30.95 -4.77
C LYS A 114 2.21 -29.77 -5.62
N ARG A 115 1.55 -29.46 -6.73
CA ARG A 115 1.84 -28.26 -7.53
C ARG A 115 1.53 -26.97 -6.76
N ARG A 116 0.48 -26.96 -5.93
CA ARG A 116 0.17 -25.88 -4.98
C ARG A 116 1.28 -25.66 -3.95
N LYS A 117 1.82 -26.72 -3.34
CA LYS A 117 2.94 -26.60 -2.38
C LYS A 117 4.23 -26.04 -3.01
N ARG A 118 4.51 -26.33 -4.28
CA ARG A 118 5.72 -25.80 -4.97
C ARG A 118 5.57 -24.38 -5.51
N ARG A 119 4.34 -23.90 -5.76
CA ARG A 119 4.09 -22.50 -6.15
C ARG A 119 3.99 -21.55 -4.95
N LEU A 120 4.00 -22.06 -3.72
CA LEU A 120 3.88 -21.27 -2.49
C LEU A 120 5.23 -20.68 -2.00
N ASP A 121 6.37 -21.08 -2.57
CA ASP A 121 7.70 -20.59 -2.17
C ASP A 121 8.26 -19.46 -3.07
N GLY A 122 7.40 -18.78 -3.83
CA GLY A 122 7.81 -17.71 -4.77
C GLY A 122 6.97 -16.44 -4.66
N THR A 123 7.14 -15.71 -3.56
CA THR A 123 7.00 -14.25 -3.43
C THR A 123 5.78 -13.56 -4.06
N LYS A 124 4.60 -13.77 -3.50
CA LYS A 124 3.71 -12.64 -3.15
C LYS A 124 3.11 -12.91 -1.78
N GLU A 125 3.72 -12.32 -0.76
CA GLU A 125 3.19 -12.24 0.60
C GLU A 125 1.87 -11.46 0.57
N ILE A 126 0.80 -12.15 0.19
CA ILE A 126 -0.51 -11.91 0.74
C ILE A 126 -0.30 -12.06 2.24
N LYS A 127 -0.53 -10.98 2.98
CA LYS A 127 -0.63 -10.97 4.44
C LYS A 127 -1.70 -11.97 4.85
N GLN A 128 -1.31 -13.25 4.88
CA GLN A 128 -1.90 -14.19 5.77
C GLN A 128 -1.81 -13.50 7.12
N HIS A 129 -2.95 -13.31 7.77
CA HIS A 129 -2.94 -13.26 9.21
C HIS A 129 -2.22 -14.55 9.61
N LYS A 130 -0.90 -14.44 9.75
CA LYS A 130 -0.08 -15.38 10.50
C LYS A 130 -0.98 -15.66 11.69
N GLU A 131 -1.28 -16.92 11.96
CA GLU A 131 -1.73 -17.30 13.28
C GLU A 131 -0.57 -16.90 14.19
N ILE A 132 -0.56 -15.61 14.57
CA ILE A 132 0.30 -15.05 15.56
C ILE A 132 -0.14 -15.87 16.74
N ASN A 133 0.70 -16.83 17.11
CA ASN A 133 0.66 -17.52 18.39
C ASN A 133 0.04 -16.52 19.35
N LYS A 134 -1.14 -16.77 19.91
CA LYS A 134 -1.88 -15.74 20.67
C LYS A 134 -1.04 -15.16 21.83
N ASN A 135 0.08 -15.82 22.16
CA ASN A 135 1.08 -15.46 23.16
C ASN A 135 2.39 -14.85 22.58
N ALA A 136 2.56 -14.77 21.26
CA ALA A 136 3.74 -14.20 20.63
C ALA A 136 3.64 -12.68 20.61
N VAL A 137 4.38 -12.03 21.51
CA VAL A 137 4.53 -10.58 21.55
C VAL A 137 5.17 -10.08 20.25
N SER A 138 4.46 -9.22 19.53
CA SER A 138 4.99 -8.58 18.32
C SER A 138 5.88 -7.37 18.65
N PHE A 139 6.76 -6.97 17.72
CA PHE A 139 7.53 -5.72 17.87
C PHE A 139 6.65 -4.47 17.89
N THR A 140 5.41 -4.54 17.37
CA THR A 140 4.43 -3.46 17.52
C THR A 140 4.03 -3.30 19.00
N ASN A 141 3.90 -4.41 19.72
CA ASN A 141 3.60 -4.37 21.15
C ASN A 141 4.79 -3.86 21.95
N ALA A 142 6.01 -4.31 21.62
CA ALA A 142 7.25 -3.80 22.20
C ALA A 142 7.41 -2.28 21.97
N TRP A 143 7.06 -1.79 20.79
CA TRP A 143 7.02 -0.35 20.49
C TRP A 143 6.01 0.39 21.36
N ASN A 144 4.80 -0.14 21.54
CA ASN A 144 3.79 0.49 22.40
C ASN A 144 4.26 0.56 23.86
N TYR A 145 4.93 -0.48 24.34
CA TYR A 145 5.54 -0.52 25.66
C TYR A 145 6.67 0.50 25.81
N TYR A 146 7.62 0.51 24.87
CA TYR A 146 8.69 1.49 24.82
C TYR A 146 8.14 2.91 24.83
N MET A 147 7.13 3.20 24.00
CA MET A 147 6.43 4.48 24.02
C MET A 147 5.86 4.79 25.40
N ALA A 148 5.17 3.86 26.07
CA ALA A 148 4.58 4.12 27.37
C ALA A 148 5.62 4.45 28.47
N VAL A 149 6.78 3.80 28.44
CA VAL A 149 7.85 4.00 29.43
C VAL A 149 8.64 5.28 29.12
N THR A 150 9.10 5.44 27.88
CA THR A 150 10.03 6.51 27.48
C THR A 150 9.31 7.83 27.17
N TYR A 151 7.99 7.82 26.95
CA TYR A 151 7.24 9.07 26.78
C TYR A 151 7.15 9.90 28.07
N LYS A 152 7.28 9.27 29.24
CA LYS A 152 7.30 9.97 30.54
C LYS A 152 8.68 10.56 30.85
N THR A 153 9.75 9.95 30.37
CA THR A 153 11.13 10.45 30.61
C THR A 153 11.45 11.75 29.88
N HIS A 154 10.64 12.14 28.90
CA HIS A 154 10.81 13.36 28.10
C HIS A 154 9.74 14.42 28.39
N GLU A 155 9.27 14.50 29.63
CA GLU A 155 8.23 15.43 30.07
C GLU A 155 8.55 16.91 29.83
N ASN A 156 9.83 17.24 29.78
CA ASN A 156 10.38 18.56 29.50
C ASN A 156 10.20 19.05 28.04
N LEU A 157 9.85 18.16 27.10
CA LEU A 157 9.65 18.51 25.70
C LEU A 157 8.17 18.69 25.36
N SER A 158 7.88 19.50 24.33
CA SER A 158 6.52 19.65 23.82
C SER A 158 5.97 18.29 23.33
N PRO A 159 4.65 18.05 23.40
CA PRO A 159 4.06 16.75 23.04
C PRO A 159 4.36 16.28 21.61
N LYS A 160 4.64 17.21 20.69
CA LYS A 160 5.01 16.92 19.30
C LYS A 160 6.48 16.51 19.21
N GLU A 161 7.38 17.29 19.79
CA GLU A 161 8.82 17.00 19.80
C GLU A 161 9.12 15.71 20.55
N ARG A 162 8.40 15.45 21.64
CA ARG A 162 8.50 14.22 22.41
C ARG A 162 8.23 12.97 21.57
N ARG A 163 7.14 12.98 20.80
CA ARG A 163 6.80 11.87 19.89
C ARG A 163 7.87 11.67 18.82
N VAL A 164 8.38 12.77 18.26
CA VAL A 164 9.42 12.72 17.23
C VAL A 164 10.73 12.17 17.80
N LYS A 165 11.12 12.60 19.00
CA LYS A 165 12.31 12.14 19.72
C LYS A 165 12.22 10.63 19.97
N VAL A 166 11.20 10.16 20.68
CA VAL A 166 11.01 8.74 21.02
C VAL A 166 10.92 7.86 19.76
N GLY A 167 10.23 8.32 18.72
CA GLY A 167 10.15 7.60 17.44
C GLY A 167 11.47 7.57 16.67
N THR A 168 12.33 8.57 16.83
CA THR A 168 13.67 8.56 16.24
C THR A 168 14.58 7.62 17.01
N ASP A 169 14.55 7.67 18.34
CA ASP A 169 15.35 6.79 19.20
C ASP A 169 15.02 5.33 18.93
N TRP A 170 13.74 4.95 18.82
CA TRP A 170 13.35 3.59 18.46
C TRP A 170 13.81 3.16 17.07
N ARG A 171 13.82 4.07 16.08
CA ARG A 171 14.32 3.73 14.74
C ARG A 171 15.82 3.50 14.74
N GLN A 172 16.56 4.23 15.56
CA GLN A 172 18.01 4.10 15.71
C GLN A 172 18.42 2.86 16.51
N MET A 173 17.54 2.32 17.36
CA MET A 173 17.80 1.10 18.12
C MET A 173 18.02 -0.13 17.22
N SER A 174 19.00 -0.95 17.59
CA SER A 174 19.24 -2.24 16.95
C SER A 174 18.10 -3.23 17.22
N MET A 175 18.05 -4.33 16.46
CA MET A 175 17.06 -5.37 16.69
C MET A 175 17.22 -6.04 18.06
N ASP A 176 18.45 -6.21 18.55
CA ASP A 176 18.72 -6.78 19.87
C ASP A 176 18.21 -5.87 21.00
N GLN A 177 18.36 -4.55 20.86
CA GLN A 177 17.81 -3.59 21.83
C GLN A 177 16.27 -3.62 21.83
N LYS A 178 15.65 -3.73 20.65
CA LYS A 178 14.20 -3.89 20.52
C LYS A 178 13.71 -5.21 21.11
N GLU A 179 14.53 -6.26 21.02
CA GLU A 179 14.25 -7.57 21.59
C GLU A 179 14.17 -7.53 23.13
N VAL A 180 15.03 -6.75 23.78
CA VAL A 180 14.93 -6.51 25.24
C VAL A 180 13.56 -5.94 25.60
N TYR A 181 13.09 -4.92 24.90
CA TYR A 181 11.74 -4.36 25.13
C TYR A 181 10.61 -5.34 24.84
N ARG A 182 10.82 -6.27 23.88
CA ARG A 182 9.87 -7.35 23.59
C ARG A 182 9.77 -8.33 24.76
N GLN A 183 10.91 -8.71 25.33
CA GLN A 183 10.98 -9.58 26.51
C GLN A 183 10.39 -8.90 27.74
N ASP A 184 10.68 -7.62 27.95
CA ASP A 184 10.11 -6.81 29.03
C ASP A 184 8.60 -6.74 28.95
N TYR A 185 8.06 -6.50 27.75
CA TYR A 185 6.61 -6.51 27.56
C TYR A 185 6.00 -7.90 27.75
N THR A 186 6.72 -8.97 27.39
CA THR A 186 6.28 -10.35 27.69
C THR A 186 6.17 -10.56 29.20
N ARG A 187 7.17 -10.09 29.97
CA ARG A 187 7.13 -10.12 31.43
C ARG A 187 5.97 -9.29 32.00
N LEU A 188 5.70 -8.12 31.42
CA LEU A 188 4.58 -7.27 31.80
C LEU A 188 3.23 -7.99 31.62
N LEU A 189 3.04 -8.66 30.49
CA LEU A 189 1.83 -9.46 30.22
C LEU A 189 1.66 -10.60 31.23
N ASN A 190 2.76 -11.27 31.60
CA ASN A 190 2.72 -12.33 32.62
C ASN A 190 2.30 -11.81 34.00
N LEU A 191 2.49 -10.51 34.28
CA LEU A 191 2.01 -9.85 35.50
C LEU A 191 0.54 -9.40 35.41
N GLY A 192 -0.17 -9.72 34.32
CA GLY A 192 -1.55 -9.30 34.09
C GLY A 192 -1.71 -7.83 33.71
N LYS A 193 -0.63 -7.17 33.27
CA LYS A 193 -0.60 -5.77 32.86
C LYS A 193 -0.39 -5.64 31.36
N ASP A 194 -0.98 -4.60 30.77
CA ASP A 194 -0.90 -4.33 29.34
C ASP A 194 -0.88 -2.81 29.09
N VAL A 195 -0.50 -2.38 27.89
CA VAL A 195 -0.45 -0.99 27.49
C VAL A 195 -1.76 -0.60 26.80
N LEU A 196 -2.39 0.47 27.28
CA LEU A 196 -3.57 1.11 26.70
C LEU A 196 -3.33 2.63 26.64
N HIS A 197 -3.51 3.23 25.46
CA HIS A 197 -3.34 4.68 25.24
C HIS A 197 -2.01 5.29 25.72
N GLY A 198 -0.93 4.51 25.79
CA GLY A 198 0.38 4.97 26.25
C GLY A 198 0.58 4.85 27.77
N GLU A 199 -0.35 4.22 28.48
CA GLU A 199 -0.24 3.93 29.90
C GLU A 199 -0.27 2.42 30.14
N ILE A 200 0.41 1.97 31.20
CA ILE A 200 0.39 0.58 31.65
C ILE A 200 -0.81 0.43 32.58
N VAL A 201 -1.77 -0.42 32.19
CA VAL A 201 -3.03 -0.69 32.88
C VAL A 201 -3.18 -2.19 33.08
N ASP A 202 -4.10 -2.61 33.95
CA ASP A 202 -4.41 -4.02 34.10
C ASP A 202 -5.14 -4.56 32.87
N GLN A 203 -4.88 -5.81 32.52
CA GLN A 203 -5.41 -6.46 31.33
C GLN A 203 -6.95 -6.47 31.33
N GLU A 204 -7.58 -6.61 32.49
CA GLU A 204 -9.04 -6.54 32.63
C GLU A 204 -9.61 -5.17 32.23
N VAL A 205 -8.91 -4.08 32.59
CA VAL A 205 -9.32 -2.72 32.25
C VAL A 205 -9.26 -2.53 30.74
N LYS A 206 -8.18 -3.02 30.12
CA LYS A 206 -8.02 -2.99 28.66
C LYS A 206 -9.12 -3.81 27.96
N LEU A 207 -9.41 -5.02 28.43
CA LEU A 207 -10.46 -5.86 27.87
C LEU A 207 -11.83 -5.16 27.93
N LYS A 208 -12.21 -4.61 29.08
CA LYS A 208 -13.45 -3.83 29.24
C LYS A 208 -13.51 -2.62 28.31
N ALA A 209 -12.39 -1.90 28.16
CA ALA A 209 -12.32 -0.75 27.25
C ALA A 209 -12.48 -1.17 25.77
N THR A 210 -11.83 -2.26 25.36
CA THR A 210 -11.95 -2.80 24.00
C THR A 210 -13.36 -3.32 23.71
N GLN A 211 -14.01 -3.95 24.68
CA GLN A 211 -15.39 -4.42 24.56
C GLN A 211 -16.36 -3.24 24.37
N LYS A 212 -16.25 -2.20 25.20
CA LYS A 212 -17.05 -0.97 25.05
C LYS A 212 -16.84 -0.31 23.68
N LEU A 213 -15.61 -0.28 23.19
CA LEU A 213 -15.29 0.27 21.87
C LEU A 213 -15.93 -0.56 20.74
N TRP A 214 -15.89 -1.89 20.86
CA TRP A 214 -16.52 -2.79 19.90
C TRP A 214 -18.04 -2.61 19.88
N GLU A 215 -18.68 -2.57 21.06
CA GLU A 215 -20.11 -2.29 21.17
C GLU A 215 -20.49 -0.93 20.56
N ALA A 216 -19.69 0.11 20.80
CA ALA A 216 -19.94 1.43 20.22
C ALA A 216 -19.83 1.40 18.68
N LYS A 217 -18.84 0.69 18.13
CA LYS A 217 -18.69 0.49 16.68
C LYS A 217 -19.86 -0.30 16.10
N GLU A 218 -20.29 -1.35 16.79
CA GLU A 218 -21.42 -2.18 16.34
C GLU A 218 -22.73 -1.39 16.35
N ARG A 219 -22.98 -0.61 17.41
CA ARG A 219 -24.13 0.32 17.46
C ARG A 219 -24.08 1.34 16.32
N ALA A 220 -22.90 1.89 16.00
CA ALA A 220 -22.75 2.81 14.87
C ALA A 220 -22.99 2.12 13.52
N ARG A 221 -22.56 0.87 13.35
CA ARG A 221 -22.81 0.05 12.16
C ARG A 221 -24.31 -0.21 11.98
N LEU A 222 -24.99 -0.63 13.03
CA LEU A 222 -26.43 -0.90 13.02
C LEU A 222 -27.26 0.36 12.73
N ARG A 223 -26.84 1.54 13.21
CA ARG A 223 -27.45 2.83 12.84
C ARG A 223 -27.28 3.15 11.36
N LYS A 224 -26.09 2.90 10.78
CA LYS A 224 -25.85 3.11 9.34
C LYS A 224 -26.69 2.17 8.47
N LEU A 225 -26.97 0.97 8.96
CA LEU A 225 -27.83 -0.02 8.30
C LEU A 225 -29.33 0.23 8.53
N GLY A 226 -29.71 1.28 9.28
CA GLY A 226 -31.12 1.61 9.55
C GLY A 226 -31.81 0.70 10.57
N VAL A 227 -31.09 -0.24 11.20
CA VAL A 227 -31.63 -1.17 12.20
C VAL A 227 -31.86 -0.49 13.55
N LEU A 228 -31.04 0.52 13.87
CA LEU A 228 -31.21 1.36 15.06
C LEU A 228 -31.57 2.79 14.65
N SER A 229 -32.53 3.39 15.37
CA SER A 229 -32.87 4.80 15.17
C SER A 229 -31.64 5.70 15.34
N PRO A 230 -31.51 6.75 14.51
CA PRO A 230 -30.44 7.73 14.65
C PRO A 230 -30.50 8.34 16.05
N ALA A 231 -29.33 8.60 16.65
CA ALA A 231 -29.29 9.25 17.95
C ALA A 231 -29.96 10.62 17.84
N ASN A 232 -31.05 10.82 18.59
CA ASN A 232 -31.62 12.15 18.78
C ASN A 232 -30.50 13.03 19.36
N LYS A 233 -30.21 14.12 18.65
CA LYS A 233 -29.28 15.16 19.07
C LYS A 233 -29.91 16.02 20.16
#